data_AF-A0A6A6WUT8-F1
#
_entry.id   AF-A0A6A6WUT8-F1
#
_cell.length_a   1.000
_cell.length_b   1.000
_cell.length_c   1.000
_cell.angle_alpha   90.00
_cell.angle_beta   90.00
_cell.angle_gamma   90.00
#
_symmetry.space_group_name_H-M   'P 1'
#
loop_
_entity.id
_entity.type
_entity.pdbx_description
1 polymer ?
#
loop_
_entity_poly.entity_id
_entity_poly.type
_entity_poly.pdbx_seq_one_letter_code
_entity_poly.pdbx_strand_id
1 'polypeptide(L)'
;NVVYKGAGHTSELATYQLFLPRELPSTMPQPTANQLPSKEARILLAIQAMDSDQSLTVRSAAAAFNVPRSTLGTRRAGIALQRDCEPKSKKLTKLEEEV
;
A
#
# COMPACT_ATOMS: atom_id res chain seq x y z
N ASN A 1 -74.85 16.25 -9.73
CA ASN A 1 -73.59 15.50 -10.00
C ASN A 1 -72.45 16.50 -10.06
N VAL A 2 -71.42 16.45 -9.23
CA VAL A 2 -70.47 15.35 -9.05
C VAL A 2 -69.98 15.31 -7.59
N VAL A 3 -69.89 14.10 -7.04
CA VAL A 3 -69.36 13.76 -5.71
C VAL A 3 -67.86 13.54 -5.83
N TYR A 4 -67.05 14.17 -4.97
CA TYR A 4 -65.70 13.70 -4.69
C TYR A 4 -65.62 13.23 -3.24
N LYS A 5 -65.42 11.91 -3.10
CA LYS A 5 -65.12 11.14 -1.90
C LYS A 5 -63.60 10.91 -1.84
N GLY A 6 -63.04 10.89 -0.63
CA GLY A 6 -61.67 10.42 -0.34
C GLY A 6 -61.14 11.14 0.90
N ALA A 7 -61.56 10.75 2.11
CA ALA A 7 -60.97 9.66 2.91
C ALA A 7 -59.53 9.98 3.31
N GLY A 8 -59.36 10.34 4.59
CA GLY A 8 -58.07 10.63 5.18
C GLY A 8 -57.23 9.37 5.38
N HIS A 9 -55.92 9.57 5.46
CA HIS A 9 -55.00 8.62 6.06
C HIS A 9 -53.96 9.40 6.86
N THR A 10 -54.04 9.28 8.17
CA THR A 10 -52.92 9.46 9.10
C THR A 10 -52.05 8.22 9.00
N SER A 11 -50.73 8.36 8.88
CA SER A 11 -49.73 7.61 9.67
C SER A 11 -48.32 7.72 9.06
N GLU A 12 -47.44 8.21 9.93
CA GLU A 12 -46.15 7.61 10.26
C GLU A 12 -44.86 8.01 9.54
N LEU A 13 -44.02 8.64 10.38
CA LEU A 13 -42.63 8.29 10.67
C LEU A 13 -41.63 8.46 9.53
N ALA A 14 -41.04 9.66 9.55
CA ALA A 14 -39.62 9.81 9.81
C ALA A 14 -38.70 8.82 9.08
N THR A 15 -38.42 9.13 7.81
CA THR A 15 -37.06 8.94 7.31
C THR A 15 -36.41 10.31 7.20
N TYR A 16 -35.66 10.64 8.25
CA TYR A 16 -34.64 11.66 8.17
C TYR A 16 -33.72 11.33 6.99
N GLN A 17 -33.92 11.99 5.85
CA GLN A 17 -32.92 12.03 4.79
C GLN A 17 -31.78 12.96 5.24
N LEU A 18 -31.11 12.55 6.32
CA LEU A 18 -29.91 13.19 6.83
C LEU A 18 -28.72 12.60 6.06
N PHE A 19 -28.18 13.42 5.15
CA PHE A 19 -26.76 13.51 4.86
C PHE A 19 -26.05 12.20 4.44
N LEU A 20 -26.11 11.86 3.15
CA LEU A 20 -24.98 11.17 2.55
C LEU A 20 -23.88 12.21 2.30
N PRO A 21 -22.67 12.08 2.86
CA PRO A 21 -21.54 12.86 2.39
C PRO A 21 -21.30 12.49 0.93
N ARG A 22 -21.20 13.52 0.09
CA ARG A 22 -20.67 13.42 -1.26
C ARG A 22 -19.23 12.89 -1.13
N GLU A 23 -19.06 11.58 -1.24
CA GLU A 23 -17.76 10.94 -1.41
C GLU A 23 -17.10 11.60 -2.62
N LEU A 24 -16.20 12.56 -2.37
CA LEU A 24 -15.31 13.07 -3.39
C LEU A 24 -14.42 11.89 -3.75
N PRO A 25 -14.41 11.40 -5.00
CA PRO A 25 -13.47 10.36 -5.39
C PRO A 25 -12.06 10.97 -5.32
N SER A 26 -11.41 10.86 -4.16
CA SER A 26 -9.96 10.95 -4.04
C SER A 26 -9.33 9.65 -4.54
N THR A 27 -9.83 9.14 -5.67
CA THR A 27 -9.09 8.17 -6.46
C THR A 27 -8.25 9.01 -7.40
N MET A 28 -7.04 9.35 -6.97
CA MET A 28 -6.00 9.62 -7.94
C MET A 28 -6.00 8.43 -8.92
N PRO A 29 -6.17 8.64 -10.23
CA PRO A 29 -5.99 7.56 -11.17
C PRO A 29 -4.53 7.13 -11.07
N GLN A 30 -4.28 6.03 -10.37
CA GLN A 30 -2.97 5.38 -10.40
C GLN A 30 -2.74 4.98 -11.85
N PRO A 31 -1.65 5.42 -12.50
CA PRO A 31 -1.40 5.07 -13.88
C PRO A 31 -1.23 3.55 -13.97
N THR A 32 -2.28 2.88 -14.44
CA THR A 32 -2.27 1.45 -14.78
C THR A 32 -1.63 1.34 -16.17
N ALA A 33 -0.40 1.82 -16.29
CA ALA A 33 0.20 2.10 -17.58
C ALA A 33 1.27 1.07 -17.91
N ASN A 34 0.91 -0.22 -17.98
CA ASN A 34 1.79 -1.23 -18.60
C ASN A 34 3.25 -1.17 -18.07
N GLN A 35 3.41 -0.77 -16.81
CA GLN A 35 4.69 -0.36 -16.25
C GLN A 35 5.48 -1.62 -15.96
N LEU A 36 6.66 -1.73 -16.59
CA LEU A 36 7.65 -2.70 -16.16
C LEU A 36 7.78 -2.59 -14.65
N PRO A 37 7.72 -3.71 -13.91
CA PRO A 37 7.81 -3.67 -12.46
C PRO A 37 9.07 -2.92 -12.07
N SER A 38 8.91 -1.99 -11.12
CA SER A 38 10.02 -1.23 -10.52
C SER A 38 11.16 -2.18 -10.18
N LYS A 39 12.40 -1.69 -10.23
CA LYS A 39 13.58 -2.47 -9.85
C LYS A 39 13.40 -3.13 -8.49
N GLU A 40 12.80 -2.44 -7.53
CA GLU A 40 12.49 -2.97 -6.19
C GLU A 40 11.42 -4.07 -6.24
N ALA A 41 10.37 -3.90 -7.04
CA ALA A 41 9.35 -4.94 -7.22
C ALA A 41 9.95 -6.23 -7.80
N ARG A 42 10.87 -6.12 -8.77
CA ARG A 42 11.59 -7.27 -9.34
C ARG A 42 12.50 -7.96 -8.33
N ILE A 43 13.12 -7.20 -7.43
CA ILE A 43 13.94 -7.76 -6.34
C ILE A 43 13.06 -8.54 -5.36
N LEU A 44 11.93 -7.96 -4.93
CA LEU A 44 11.02 -8.63 -3.99
C LEU A 44 10.45 -9.92 -4.58
N LEU A 45 10.03 -9.88 -5.84
CA LEU A 45 9.52 -11.05 -6.54
C LEU A 45 10.60 -12.14 -6.68
N ALA A 46 11.85 -11.74 -6.94
CA ALA A 46 12.96 -12.68 -7.02
C ALA A 46 13.29 -13.34 -5.68
N ILE A 47 13.15 -12.61 -4.56
CA ILE A 47 13.30 -13.16 -3.20
C ILE A 47 12.19 -14.17 -2.94
N GLN A 48 10.93 -13.81 -3.19
CA GLN A 48 9.78 -14.71 -3.02
C GLN A 48 9.89 -15.99 -3.85
N ALA A 49 10.38 -15.89 -5.10
CA ALA A 49 10.62 -17.05 -5.95
C ALA A 49 11.68 -17.97 -5.36
N MET A 50 12.77 -17.42 -4.82
CA MET A 50 13.82 -18.21 -4.16
C MET A 50 13.35 -18.88 -2.86
N ASP A 51 12.44 -18.23 -2.13
CA ASP A 51 11.85 -18.81 -0.91
C ASP A 51 10.85 -19.94 -1.23
N SER A 52 10.19 -19.85 -2.39
CA SER A 52 9.25 -20.87 -2.87
C SER A 52 9.97 -22.06 -3.50
N ASP A 53 11.01 -21.81 -4.29
CA ASP A 53 11.79 -22.83 -5.00
C ASP A 53 13.20 -22.97 -4.40
N GLN A 54 13.39 -23.98 -3.54
CA GLN A 54 14.67 -24.25 -2.87
C GLN A 54 15.86 -24.49 -3.83
N SER A 55 15.59 -24.80 -5.11
CA SER A 55 16.61 -25.02 -6.14
C SER A 55 17.10 -23.73 -6.81
N LEU A 56 16.40 -22.62 -6.65
CA LEU A 56 16.77 -21.35 -7.29
C LEU A 56 17.96 -20.70 -6.57
N THR A 57 19.06 -20.58 -7.30
CA THR A 57 20.22 -19.83 -6.85
C THR A 57 20.03 -18.33 -7.04
N VAL A 58 20.81 -17.52 -6.29
CA VAL A 58 20.87 -16.06 -6.48
C VAL A 58 21.17 -15.69 -7.94
N ARG A 59 22.02 -16.48 -8.63
CA ARG A 59 22.41 -16.22 -10.03
C ARG A 59 21.26 -16.46 -10.99
N SER A 60 20.53 -17.57 -10.83
CA SER A 60 19.40 -17.90 -11.69
C SER A 60 18.24 -16.93 -11.48
N ALA A 61 17.92 -16.57 -10.24
CA ALA A 61 16.90 -15.57 -9.94
C ALA A 61 17.29 -14.18 -10.49
N ALA A 62 18.55 -13.76 -10.32
CA ALA A 62 19.05 -12.50 -10.86
C ALA A 62 18.90 -12.41 -12.39
N ALA A 63 19.18 -13.51 -13.10
CA ALA A 63 18.99 -13.59 -14.54
C ALA A 63 17.51 -13.58 -14.94
N ALA A 64 16.66 -14.35 -14.26
CA ALA A 64 15.24 -14.45 -14.55
C ALA A 64 14.49 -13.12 -14.37
N PHE A 65 14.82 -12.36 -13.31
CA PHE A 65 14.18 -11.08 -12.98
C PHE A 65 14.97 -9.86 -13.47
N ASN A 66 16.05 -10.08 -14.22
CA ASN A 66 16.94 -9.04 -14.78
C ASN A 66 17.39 -8.00 -13.73
N VAL A 67 17.84 -8.49 -12.57
CA VAL A 67 18.31 -7.67 -11.44
C VAL A 67 19.77 -8.00 -11.11
N PRO A 68 20.59 -7.03 -10.68
CA PRO A 68 21.99 -7.30 -10.35
C PRO A 68 22.11 -8.31 -9.21
N ARG A 69 22.98 -9.31 -9.38
CA ARG A 69 23.24 -10.36 -8.38
C ARG A 69 23.64 -9.78 -7.02
N SER A 70 24.52 -8.77 -7.03
CA SER A 70 25.01 -8.12 -5.80
C SER A 70 23.87 -7.47 -5.03
N THR A 71 22.98 -6.75 -5.73
CA THR A 71 21.78 -6.13 -5.15
C THR A 71 20.83 -7.18 -4.58
N LEU A 72 20.57 -8.26 -5.31
CA LEU A 72 19.67 -9.32 -4.85
C LEU A 72 20.24 -10.02 -3.60
N GLY A 73 21.55 -10.30 -3.58
CA GLY A 73 22.23 -10.90 -2.43
C GLY A 73 22.20 -10.03 -1.18
N THR A 74 22.48 -8.72 -1.30
CA THR A 74 22.39 -7.78 -0.17
C THR A 74 20.99 -7.70 0.39
N ARG A 75 19.98 -7.64 -0.50
CA ARG A 75 18.57 -7.55 -0.12
C ARG A 75 18.08 -8.82 0.59
N ARG A 76 18.45 -10.00 0.08
CA ARG A 76 18.14 -11.27 0.74
C ARG A 76 18.79 -11.38 2.13
N ALA A 77 19.99 -10.84 2.31
CA ALA A 77 20.67 -10.81 3.61
C ALA A 77 20.04 -9.82 4.61
N GLY A 78 18.96 -9.11 4.25
CA GLY A 78 18.31 -8.12 5.10
C GLY A 78 19.10 -6.82 5.27
N ILE A 79 20.13 -6.59 4.43
CA ILE A 79 20.91 -5.36 4.47
C ILE A 79 20.04 -4.23 3.91
N ALA A 80 19.54 -3.38 4.81
CA ALA A 80 18.77 -2.20 4.45
C ALA A 80 19.61 -1.23 3.61
N LEU A 81 18.96 -0.47 2.72
CA LEU A 81 19.63 0.64 2.03
C LEU A 81 20.05 1.66 3.08
N GLN A 82 21.22 2.28 2.90
CA GLN A 82 21.72 3.31 3.83
C GLN A 82 20.70 4.44 4.06
N ARG A 83 19.83 4.73 3.09
CA ARG A 83 18.75 5.72 3.23
C ARG A 83 17.72 5.36 4.30
N ASP A 84 17.50 4.05 4.51
CA ASP A 84 16.53 3.51 5.46
C ASP A 84 17.20 3.23 6.82
N CYS A 85 18.55 3.25 6.87
CA CYS A 85 19.30 3.13 8.10
C CYS A 85 19.36 4.48 8.85
N GLU A 86 19.21 4.42 10.17
CA GLU A 86 19.47 5.56 11.05
C GLU A 86 20.91 6.07 10.81
N PRO A 87 21.13 7.35 10.45
CA PRO A 87 22.47 7.86 10.27
C PRO A 87 23.25 7.72 11.58
N LYS A 88 24.45 7.11 11.50
CA LYS A 88 25.35 6.87 12.64
C LYS A 88 25.73 8.16 13.41
N SER A 89 25.49 9.32 12.81
CA SER A 89 25.68 10.63 13.40
C SER A 89 24.57 11.08 14.35
N LYS A 90 23.49 10.31 14.56
CA LYS A 90 22.51 10.59 15.62
C LYS A 90 23.11 10.30 17.01
N LYS A 91 23.96 11.20 17.49
CA LYS A 91 24.41 11.23 18.89
C LYS A 91 23.36 11.97 19.72
N LEU A 92 22.25 11.32 20.05
CA LEU A 92 21.40 11.75 21.16
C LEU A 92 22.06 11.26 22.44
N THR A 93 23.11 11.95 22.88
CA THR A 93 23.74 11.68 24.18
C THR A 93 23.56 12.93 25.04
N LYS A 94 22.48 12.93 25.83
CA LYS A 94 22.36 13.39 27.23
C LYS A 94 20.91 13.77 27.52
N LEU A 95 20.34 13.15 28.55
CA LEU A 95 19.17 13.66 29.29
C LEU A 95 19.64 14.97 29.95
N GLU A 96 19.09 16.11 29.52
CA GLU A 96 19.32 17.40 30.18
C GLU A 96 18.39 17.59 31.41
N GLU A 97 17.53 16.62 31.72
CA GLU A 97 16.69 16.61 32.92
C GLU A 97 17.42 15.91 34.09
N GLU A 98 18.36 16.63 34.68
CA GLU A 98 18.75 16.45 36.08
C GLU A 98 18.69 17.83 36.77
N VAL A 99 17.48 18.29 37.15
CA VAL A 99 17.21 19.29 38.20
C VAL A 99 15.83 19.04 38.80
#